data_AF-A0A0M8WCZ6-F1
#
_entry.id   AF-A0A0M8WCZ6-F1
#
_cell.length_a   1.000
_cell.length_b   1.000
_cell.length_c   1.000
_cell.angle_alpha   90.00
_cell.angle_beta   90.00
_cell.angle_gamma   90.00
#
_symmetry.space_group_name_H-M   'P 1'
#
loop_
_entity.id
_entity.type
_entity.pdbx_description
1 polymer ?
#
loop_
_entity_poly.entity_id
_entity_poly.type
_entity_poly.pdbx_seq_one_letter_code
_entity_poly.pdbx_strand_id
1 'polypeptide(L)'
;MNAVDMYYSTVSNPCGRTPVTVQTESEMLRALHEILTNRQPQPTVMYAKDRPTIGRRNRPDHQIKFDVDAESGIGALHAAGMPNFIPPRARHGKREDAEEQASDEMRDWASKADIIAVDDDGTLMVCEVKRPLYIDFDTRTEFPADAVLPLDKVREALLEFMATEQRPTCVAWQDSEIIV
;
A
#
# COMPACT_ATOMS: atom_id res chain seq x y z
N MET A 1 -10.72 -14.01 -6.02
CA MET A 1 -10.12 -13.03 -5.09
C MET A 1 -9.65 -13.80 -3.89
N ASN A 2 -8.44 -13.53 -3.41
CA ASN A 2 -7.94 -14.13 -2.19
C ASN A 2 -8.49 -13.36 -0.99
N ALA A 3 -8.34 -13.94 0.19
CA ALA A 3 -8.71 -13.26 1.43
C ALA A 3 -7.51 -12.47 1.94
N VAL A 4 -7.77 -11.33 2.57
CA VAL A 4 -6.76 -10.47 3.19
C VAL A 4 -7.23 -10.07 4.57
N ASP A 5 -6.29 -9.86 5.48
CA ASP A 5 -6.56 -9.35 6.82
C ASP A 5 -6.09 -7.89 6.90
N MET A 6 -7.02 -6.99 7.22
CA MET A 6 -6.78 -5.55 7.32
C MET A 6 -6.85 -5.08 8.78
N TYR A 7 -5.83 -4.35 9.21
CA TYR A 7 -5.71 -3.76 10.55
C TYR A 7 -5.92 -2.25 10.42
N TYR A 8 -7.09 -1.79 10.87
CA TYR A 8 -7.46 -0.38 10.89
C TYR A 8 -8.40 -0.08 12.05
N SER A 9 -8.46 1.19 12.44
CA SER A 9 -9.31 1.67 13.51
C SER A 9 -10.75 1.90 13.04
N THR A 10 -11.69 1.40 13.84
CA THR A 10 -13.13 1.71 13.72
C THR A 10 -13.70 2.08 15.08
N VAL A 11 -14.96 2.53 15.12
CA VAL A 11 -15.66 2.81 16.39
C VAL A 11 -15.68 1.58 17.32
N SER A 12 -15.81 0.37 16.77
CA SER A 12 -15.84 -0.88 17.54
C SER A 12 -14.46 -1.51 17.75
N ASN A 13 -13.44 -1.08 17.01
CA ASN A 13 -12.05 -1.54 17.10
C ASN A 13 -11.08 -0.34 17.07
N PRO A 14 -11.09 0.53 18.10
CA PRO A 14 -10.43 1.84 18.05
C PRO A 14 -8.90 1.79 17.99
N CYS A 15 -8.32 0.64 18.32
CA CYS A 15 -6.87 0.42 18.24
C CYS A 15 -6.47 -0.44 17.03
N GLY A 16 -7.41 -0.89 16.20
CA GLY A 16 -7.13 -1.74 15.04
C GLY A 16 -6.42 -3.06 15.38
N ARG A 17 -6.60 -3.60 16.60
CA ARG A 17 -5.84 -4.77 17.07
C ARG A 17 -6.35 -6.09 16.52
N THR A 18 -7.64 -6.14 16.19
CA THR A 18 -8.26 -7.29 15.54
C THR A 18 -8.35 -7.02 14.05
N PRO A 19 -7.91 -7.94 13.17
CA PRO A 19 -8.06 -7.74 11.74
C PRO A 19 -9.53 -7.86 11.33
N VAL A 20 -9.88 -7.13 10.27
CA VAL A 20 -11.09 -7.36 9.48
C VAL A 20 -10.67 -8.20 8.27
N THR A 21 -11.21 -9.41 8.15
CA THR A 21 -10.97 -10.25 6.97
C THR A 21 -11.85 -9.76 5.82
N VAL A 22 -11.21 -9.46 4.69
CA VAL A 22 -11.85 -9.02 3.45
C VAL A 22 -11.63 -10.10 2.38
N GLN A 23 -12.70 -10.54 1.72
CA GLN A 23 -12.66 -11.64 0.74
C GLN A 23 -13.26 -11.24 -0.62
N THR A 24 -13.94 -10.10 -0.67
CA THR A 24 -14.64 -9.61 -1.85
C THR A 24 -14.35 -8.12 -2.08
N GLU A 25 -14.51 -7.67 -3.33
CA GLU A 25 -14.40 -6.25 -3.66
C GLU A 25 -15.38 -5.40 -2.85
N SER A 26 -16.63 -5.81 -2.70
CA SER A 26 -17.62 -5.09 -1.89
C SER A 26 -17.19 -4.93 -0.43
N GLU A 27 -16.48 -5.92 0.15
CA GLU A 27 -15.91 -5.81 1.49
C GLU A 27 -14.72 -4.86 1.53
N MET A 28 -13.86 -4.86 0.50
CA MET A 28 -12.76 -3.91 0.36
C MET A 28 -13.28 -2.46 0.31
N LEU A 29 -14.33 -2.22 -0.48
CA LEU A 29 -14.97 -0.90 -0.58
C LEU A 29 -15.58 -0.47 0.76
N ARG A 30 -16.20 -1.40 1.51
CA ARG A 30 -16.70 -1.11 2.85
C ARG A 30 -15.57 -0.76 3.82
N ALA A 31 -14.48 -1.53 3.82
CA ALA A 31 -13.32 -1.26 4.67
C ALA A 31 -12.70 0.11 4.36
N LEU A 32 -12.50 0.44 3.08
CA LEU A 32 -12.00 1.75 2.66
C LEU A 32 -12.92 2.89 3.10
N HIS A 33 -14.24 2.73 2.96
CA HIS A 33 -15.20 3.72 3.44
C HIS A 33 -15.08 3.94 4.96
N GLU A 34 -14.94 2.87 5.74
CA GLU A 34 -14.73 2.97 7.18
C GLU A 34 -13.41 3.66 7.52
N ILE A 35 -12.32 3.34 6.81
CA ILE A 35 -11.01 3.97 7.01
C ILE A 35 -11.07 5.47 6.72
N LEU A 36 -11.75 5.87 5.64
CA LEU A 36 -11.91 7.28 5.25
C LEU A 36 -12.84 8.05 6.21
N THR A 37 -13.80 7.37 6.82
CA THR A 37 -14.77 7.99 7.75
C THR A 37 -14.23 8.10 9.18
N ASN A 38 -13.25 7.27 9.55
CA ASN A 38 -12.72 7.20 10.91
C ASN A 38 -11.27 7.69 10.96
N ARG A 39 -10.93 8.48 11.99
CA ARG A 39 -9.53 8.85 12.23
C ARG A 39 -8.69 7.60 12.50
N GLN A 40 -7.66 7.41 11.68
CA GLN A 40 -6.69 6.33 11.86
C GLN A 40 -5.56 6.81 12.80
N PRO A 41 -5.38 6.20 13.99
CA PRO A 41 -4.28 6.54 14.88
C PRO A 41 -2.94 5.95 14.44
N GLN A 42 -2.98 4.96 13.54
CA GLN A 42 -1.85 4.29 12.90
C GLN A 42 -2.21 4.05 11.42
N PRO A 43 -1.23 3.91 10.50
CA PRO A 43 -1.54 3.66 9.10
C PRO A 43 -2.21 2.29 8.97
N THR A 44 -3.08 2.13 7.98
CA THR A 44 -3.76 0.85 7.78
C THR A 44 -2.74 -0.16 7.26
N VAL A 45 -2.79 -1.38 7.79
CA VAL A 45 -1.93 -2.48 7.34
C VAL A 45 -2.78 -3.60 6.77
N MET A 46 -2.35 -4.19 5.67
CA MET A 46 -3.03 -5.27 4.96
C MET A 46 -2.04 -6.41 4.68
N TYR A 47 -2.48 -7.63 4.98
CA TYR A 47 -1.75 -8.86 4.71
C TYR A 47 -2.62 -9.82 3.91
N ALA A 48 -2.02 -10.67 3.08
CA ALA A 48 -2.73 -11.85 2.60
C ALA A 48 -3.18 -12.71 3.79
N LYS A 49 -4.33 -13.38 3.69
CA LYS A 49 -4.82 -14.22 4.78
C LYS A 49 -3.86 -15.39 5.00
N ASP A 50 -3.69 -15.77 6.27
CA ASP A 50 -2.68 -16.76 6.72
C ASP A 50 -1.22 -16.32 6.42
N ARG A 51 -1.05 -15.04 6.06
CA ARG A 51 0.22 -14.34 5.90
C ARG A 51 0.23 -13.13 6.86
N PRO A 52 1.41 -12.66 7.26
CA PRO A 52 2.70 -13.08 6.76
C PRO A 52 3.16 -14.42 7.34
N THR A 53 3.84 -15.24 6.55
CA THR A 53 4.69 -16.26 7.19
C THR A 53 5.86 -15.54 7.82
N ILE A 54 6.00 -15.71 9.13
CA ILE A 54 7.16 -15.17 9.84
C ILE A 54 8.38 -15.95 9.34
N GLY A 55 9.20 -15.29 8.52
CA GLY A 55 10.42 -15.86 7.98
C GLY A 55 11.47 -16.09 9.07
N ARG A 56 12.60 -16.72 8.72
CA ARG A 56 13.71 -17.04 9.66
C ARG A 56 14.26 -15.82 10.44
N ARG A 57 13.99 -14.59 9.99
CA ARG A 57 14.42 -13.32 10.62
C ARG A 57 13.33 -12.65 11.47
N ASN A 58 12.24 -13.35 11.81
CA ASN A 58 11.11 -12.82 12.56
C ASN A 58 10.44 -11.59 11.91
N ARG A 59 10.46 -11.51 10.58
CA ARG A 59 9.82 -10.45 9.79
C ARG A 59 8.65 -11.02 8.98
N PRO A 60 7.60 -10.22 8.74
CA PRO A 60 6.61 -10.52 7.73
C PRO A 60 7.25 -10.87 6.38
N ASP A 61 6.74 -11.86 5.65
CA ASP A 61 7.21 -12.18 4.30
C ASP A 61 6.78 -11.13 3.25
N HIS A 62 5.63 -10.49 3.46
CA HIS A 62 5.19 -9.30 2.75
C HIS A 62 4.05 -8.55 3.46
N GLN A 63 3.90 -7.25 3.22
CA GLN A 63 2.81 -6.41 3.73
C GLN A 63 2.54 -5.23 2.79
N ILE A 64 1.31 -4.73 2.82
CA ILE A 64 0.97 -3.39 2.31
C ILE A 64 0.53 -2.52 3.49
N LYS A 65 1.21 -1.39 3.70
CA LYS A 65 0.78 -0.30 4.59
C LYS A 65 0.28 0.86 3.76
N PHE A 66 -0.70 1.61 4.24
CA PHE A 66 -1.17 2.80 3.55
C PHE A 66 -1.81 3.82 4.49
N ASP A 67 -1.72 5.08 4.08
CA ASP A 67 -2.44 6.19 4.69
C ASP A 67 -3.23 6.94 3.61
N VAL A 68 -4.38 7.47 3.99
CA VAL A 68 -5.35 8.12 3.09
C VAL A 68 -5.84 9.43 3.68
N ASP A 69 -6.00 10.42 2.82
CA ASP A 69 -6.64 11.68 3.15
C ASP A 69 -7.94 11.83 2.36
N ALA A 70 -9.06 11.63 3.06
CA ALA A 70 -10.39 11.76 2.47
C ALA A 70 -10.70 13.18 2.00
N GLU A 71 -10.16 14.21 2.67
CA GLU A 71 -10.47 15.61 2.34
C GLU A 71 -9.80 16.05 1.03
N SER A 72 -8.64 15.47 0.74
CA SER A 72 -7.85 15.73 -0.47
C SER A 72 -8.02 14.65 -1.55
N GLY A 73 -8.78 13.58 -1.27
CA GLY A 73 -9.03 12.50 -2.23
C GLY A 73 -7.79 11.69 -2.61
N ILE A 74 -6.79 11.59 -1.71
CA ILE A 74 -5.48 10.98 -1.98
C ILE A 74 -5.11 9.88 -0.99
N GLY A 75 -4.09 9.10 -1.33
CA GLY A 75 -3.39 8.21 -0.40
C GLY A 75 -2.01 7.82 -0.91
N ALA A 76 -1.28 7.05 -0.12
CA ALA A 76 0.04 6.52 -0.48
C ALA A 76 0.19 5.09 0.04
N LEU A 77 0.97 4.28 -0.68
CA LEU A 77 1.15 2.86 -0.41
C LEU A 77 2.62 2.60 -0.06
N HIS A 78 2.84 1.74 0.92
CA HIS A 78 4.14 1.20 1.25
C HIS A 78 4.07 -0.33 1.18
N ALA A 79 4.92 -0.92 0.36
CA ALA A 79 5.08 -2.36 0.26
C ALA A 79 6.35 -2.77 0.98
N ALA A 80 6.30 -3.78 1.84
CA ALA A 80 7.49 -4.47 2.31
C ALA A 80 7.40 -5.93 1.91
N GLY A 81 8.50 -6.54 1.50
CA GLY A 81 8.52 -7.96 1.15
C GLY A 81 9.86 -8.43 0.61
N MET A 82 9.96 -9.74 0.42
CA MET A 82 11.06 -10.32 -0.35
C MET A 82 10.97 -9.89 -1.82
N PRO A 83 12.06 -9.88 -2.60
CA PRO A 83 12.00 -9.38 -3.97
C PRO A 83 11.11 -10.19 -4.93
N ASN A 84 10.80 -11.44 -4.60
CA ASN A 84 9.80 -12.24 -5.31
C ASN A 84 8.34 -11.84 -5.00
N PHE A 85 8.12 -10.90 -4.07
CA PHE A 85 6.87 -10.17 -3.90
C PHE A 85 6.60 -9.24 -5.10
N ILE A 86 7.62 -8.97 -5.92
CA ILE A 86 7.48 -8.30 -7.20
C ILE A 86 7.01 -9.33 -8.24
N PRO A 87 5.86 -9.10 -8.90
CA PRO A 87 5.46 -9.95 -10.01
C PRO A 87 6.53 -9.93 -11.10
N PRO A 88 6.85 -11.07 -11.74
CA PRO A 88 7.83 -11.11 -12.81
C PRO A 88 7.36 -10.16 -13.92
N ARG A 89 8.09 -9.05 -14.13
CA ARG A 89 7.79 -8.10 -15.21
C ARG A 89 7.67 -8.88 -16.52
N ALA A 90 6.67 -8.53 -17.33
CA ALA A 90 6.54 -9.03 -18.69
C ALA A 90 7.76 -8.60 -19.53
N ARG A 91 8.82 -9.43 -19.49
CA ARG A 91 10.08 -9.42 -20.24
C ARG A 91 10.26 -8.21 -21.19
N HIS A 92 10.59 -7.06 -20.64
CA HIS A 92 11.27 -5.99 -21.37
C HIS A 92 12.53 -5.69 -20.59
N GLY A 93 13.59 -6.42 -20.94
CA GLY A 93 14.73 -6.69 -20.06
C GLY A 93 15.54 -5.46 -19.66
N LYS A 94 15.85 -5.38 -18.38
CA LYS A 94 17.09 -4.82 -17.86
C LYS A 94 17.75 -5.83 -16.91
N ARG A 95 19.07 -5.77 -16.84
CA ARG A 95 19.93 -6.64 -16.01
C ARG A 95 19.70 -6.43 -14.50
N GLU A 96 19.23 -5.25 -14.11
CA GLU A 96 18.86 -4.87 -12.73
C GLU A 96 17.64 -5.65 -12.21
N ASP A 97 16.64 -5.95 -13.05
CA ASP A 97 15.42 -6.67 -12.64
C ASP A 97 15.72 -8.13 -12.18
N ALA A 98 16.82 -8.70 -12.66
CA ALA A 98 17.26 -10.06 -12.31
C ALA A 98 18.07 -10.12 -11.01
N GLU A 99 18.84 -9.06 -10.72
CA GLU A 99 19.58 -8.94 -9.44
C GLU A 99 18.63 -8.63 -8.29
N GLU A 100 17.58 -7.84 -8.53
CA GLU A 100 16.52 -7.59 -7.55
C GLU A 100 15.85 -8.90 -7.14
N GLN A 101 15.41 -9.73 -8.10
CA GLN A 101 14.76 -11.03 -7.84
C GLN A 101 15.66 -12.08 -7.15
N ALA A 102 16.99 -11.92 -7.21
CA ALA A 102 17.95 -12.88 -6.66
C ALA A 102 18.39 -12.55 -5.23
N SER A 103 17.96 -11.42 -4.66
CA SER A 103 18.31 -11.05 -3.30
C SER A 103 17.45 -11.77 -2.26
N ASP A 104 18.10 -12.27 -1.21
CA ASP A 104 17.46 -12.82 0.00
C ASP A 104 17.18 -11.72 1.05
N GLU A 105 17.21 -10.46 0.65
CA GLU A 105 17.00 -9.30 1.52
C GLU A 105 15.59 -8.74 1.37
N MET A 106 14.94 -8.52 2.52
CA MET A 106 13.70 -7.75 2.60
C MET A 106 13.95 -6.36 2.05
N ARG A 107 13.02 -5.90 1.22
CA ARG A 107 13.01 -4.57 0.66
C ARG A 107 11.69 -3.88 0.95
N ASP A 108 11.77 -2.57 0.94
CA ASP A 108 10.68 -1.66 1.21
C ASP A 108 10.54 -0.74 0.00
N TRP A 109 9.30 -0.48 -0.41
CA TRP A 109 8.99 0.37 -1.54
C TRP A 109 7.85 1.30 -1.18
N ALA A 110 7.95 2.56 -1.58
CA ALA A 110 6.83 3.49 -1.57
C ALA A 110 6.21 3.55 -2.98
N SER A 111 4.91 3.81 -3.06
CA SER A 111 4.29 4.18 -4.32
C SER A 111 5.03 5.36 -4.94
N LYS A 112 4.93 5.48 -6.25
CA LYS A 112 5.45 6.61 -7.01
C LYS A 112 4.38 7.12 -7.94
N ALA A 113 4.11 8.41 -7.86
CA ALA A 113 3.24 9.10 -8.78
C ALA A 113 3.96 9.25 -10.11
N ASP A 114 3.46 8.58 -11.15
CA ASP A 114 3.84 8.84 -12.53
C ASP A 114 3.15 10.13 -13.00
N ILE A 115 3.51 11.27 -12.38
CA ILE A 115 3.07 12.62 -12.73
C ILE A 115 1.56 12.87 -12.47
N ILE A 116 1.32 13.92 -11.68
CA ILE A 116 0.12 14.77 -11.56
C ILE A 116 -1.08 14.26 -12.39
N ALA A 117 -2.12 13.76 -11.71
CA ALA A 117 -3.35 13.31 -12.35
C ALA A 117 -3.83 14.37 -13.36
N VAL A 118 -4.37 13.95 -14.49
CA VAL A 118 -4.87 14.88 -15.51
C VAL A 118 -6.39 14.79 -15.47
N ASP A 119 -7.07 15.92 -15.30
CA ASP A 119 -8.53 16.00 -15.33
C ASP A 119 -9.05 15.67 -16.74
N ASP A 120 -10.35 15.42 -16.89
CA ASP A 120 -10.99 15.03 -18.16
C ASP A 120 -10.77 16.06 -19.30
N ASP A 121 -10.42 17.30 -18.94
CA ASP A 121 -10.12 18.40 -19.87
C ASP A 121 -8.62 18.53 -20.22
N GLY A 122 -7.76 17.67 -19.69
CA GLY A 122 -6.31 17.75 -19.90
C GLY A 122 -5.56 18.62 -18.87
N THR A 123 -6.25 19.12 -17.84
CA THR A 123 -5.63 19.95 -16.80
C THR A 123 -4.86 19.11 -15.79
N LEU A 124 -3.61 19.50 -15.52
CA LEU A 124 -2.78 18.91 -14.47
C LEU A 124 -3.43 19.14 -13.09
N MET A 125 -4.06 18.11 -12.51
CA MET A 125 -4.53 18.06 -11.13
C MET A 125 -3.37 17.87 -10.18
N VAL A 126 -2.83 19.00 -9.68
CA VAL A 126 -1.96 18.97 -8.51
C VAL A 126 -2.82 18.51 -7.34
N CYS A 127 -2.59 17.28 -6.87
CA CYS A 127 -3.19 16.79 -5.63
C CYS A 127 -2.75 17.73 -4.50
N GLU A 128 -3.63 18.62 -4.06
CA GLU A 128 -3.35 19.48 -2.92
C GLU A 128 -3.31 18.62 -1.67
N VAL A 129 -2.10 18.33 -1.19
CA VAL A 129 -1.90 17.54 0.02
C VAL A 129 -2.18 18.43 1.23
N LYS A 130 -3.37 18.34 1.82
CA LYS A 130 -3.73 19.13 3.02
C LYS A 130 -3.01 18.68 4.28
N ARG A 131 -2.61 17.41 4.35
CA ARG A 131 -1.84 16.84 5.45
C ARG A 131 -0.76 15.87 4.95
N PRO A 132 0.38 15.76 5.65
CA PRO A 132 1.31 14.67 5.39
C PRO A 132 0.63 13.31 5.56
N LEU A 133 1.02 12.37 4.70
CA LEU A 133 0.67 10.96 4.82
C LEU A 133 1.82 10.23 5.51
N TYR A 134 1.50 9.29 6.40
CA TYR A 134 2.50 8.62 7.23
C TYR A 134 2.63 7.13 6.91
N ILE A 135 3.87 6.67 6.76
CA ILE A 135 4.23 5.24 6.72
C ILE A 135 4.18 4.65 8.15
N ASP A 136 4.50 5.48 9.15
CA ASP A 136 4.45 5.15 10.57
C ASP A 136 4.23 6.42 11.41
N PHE A 137 3.18 6.47 12.23
CA PHE A 137 2.89 7.62 13.09
C PHE A 137 3.78 7.68 14.33
N ASP A 138 4.28 6.54 14.84
CA ASP A 138 5.08 6.49 16.08
C ASP A 138 6.46 7.12 15.84
N THR A 139 7.07 6.80 14.71
CA THR A 139 8.34 7.41 14.27
C THR A 139 8.14 8.74 13.52
N ARG A 140 6.88 9.11 13.23
CA ARG A 140 6.52 10.24 12.36
C ARG A 140 7.18 10.14 10.98
N THR A 141 7.30 8.92 10.48
CA THR A 141 7.89 8.68 9.17
C THR A 141 6.86 8.97 8.10
N GLU A 142 7.09 10.03 7.33
CA GLU A 142 6.21 10.48 6.26
C GLU A 142 6.49 9.74 4.96
N PHE A 143 5.46 9.60 4.13
CA PHE A 143 5.64 9.22 2.74
C PHE A 143 6.41 10.32 1.99
N PRO A 144 7.27 9.97 1.02
CA PRO A 144 7.81 10.94 0.07
C PRO A 144 6.68 11.71 -0.63
N ALA A 145 6.91 12.98 -0.94
CA ALA A 145 5.88 13.82 -1.57
C ALA A 145 5.44 13.30 -2.95
N ASP A 146 6.34 12.61 -3.66
CA ASP A 146 6.07 11.98 -4.95
C ASP A 146 5.47 10.57 -4.83
N ALA A 147 5.11 10.11 -3.62
CA ALA A 147 4.42 8.85 -3.41
C ALA A 147 2.88 8.96 -3.43
N VAL A 148 2.36 10.18 -3.49
CA VAL A 148 0.92 10.47 -3.37
C VAL A 148 0.17 10.07 -4.63
N LEU A 149 -0.87 9.24 -4.47
CA LEU A 149 -1.75 8.73 -5.51
C LEU A 149 -3.19 9.21 -5.31
N PRO A 150 -3.99 9.35 -6.37
CA PRO A 150 -5.44 9.48 -6.25
C PRO A 150 -6.05 8.27 -5.52
N LEU A 151 -7.12 8.47 -4.73
CA LEU A 151 -7.78 7.38 -4.00
C LEU A 151 -8.26 6.24 -4.91
N ASP A 152 -8.67 6.53 -6.13
CA ASP A 152 -9.05 5.48 -7.09
C ASP A 152 -7.89 4.57 -7.45
N LYS A 153 -6.66 5.10 -7.54
CA LYS A 153 -5.46 4.31 -7.76
C LYS A 153 -5.04 3.52 -6.53
N VAL A 154 -5.22 4.08 -5.34
CA VAL A 154 -5.05 3.32 -4.08
C VAL A 154 -6.01 2.14 -4.06
N ARG A 155 -7.28 2.36 -4.38
CA ARG A 155 -8.32 1.33 -4.45
C ARG A 155 -7.98 0.24 -5.46
N GLU A 156 -7.59 0.62 -6.68
CA GLU A 156 -7.17 -0.33 -7.73
C GLU A 156 -6.01 -1.21 -7.25
N ALA A 157 -5.00 -0.61 -6.61
CA ALA A 157 -3.85 -1.33 -6.09
C ALA A 157 -4.20 -2.31 -4.95
N LEU A 158 -5.08 -1.92 -4.03
CA LEU A 158 -5.51 -2.82 -2.94
C LEU A 158 -6.32 -4.01 -3.48
N LEU A 159 -7.15 -3.79 -4.52
CA LEU A 159 -7.89 -4.86 -5.19
C LEU A 159 -6.95 -5.79 -5.96
N GLU A 160 -5.93 -5.26 -6.63
CA GLU A 160 -4.89 -6.06 -7.29
C GLU A 160 -4.11 -6.90 -6.27
N PHE A 161 -3.71 -6.31 -5.13
CA PHE A 161 -3.03 -7.06 -4.07
C PHE A 161 -3.92 -8.17 -3.52
N MET A 162 -5.21 -7.91 -3.26
CA MET A 162 -6.16 -8.94 -2.84
C MET A 162 -6.35 -10.05 -3.89
N ALA A 163 -6.20 -9.73 -5.19
CA ALA A 163 -6.32 -10.72 -6.25
C ALA A 163 -5.05 -11.57 -6.46
N THR A 164 -3.86 -11.01 -6.18
CA THR A 164 -2.58 -11.59 -6.58
C THR A 164 -1.67 -11.99 -5.42
N GLU A 165 -1.90 -11.43 -4.23
CA GLU A 165 -1.00 -11.48 -3.07
C GLU A 165 0.43 -10.99 -3.39
N GLN A 166 0.57 -10.19 -4.44
CA GLN A 166 1.84 -9.64 -4.92
C GLN A 166 1.79 -8.12 -4.92
N ARG A 167 2.97 -7.49 -4.96
CA ARG A 167 3.06 -6.03 -5.06
C ARG A 167 2.29 -5.54 -6.30
N PRO A 168 1.30 -4.65 -6.13
CA PRO A 168 0.48 -4.17 -7.24
C PRO A 168 1.30 -3.60 -8.40
N THR A 169 0.91 -3.92 -9.62
CA THR A 169 1.54 -3.45 -10.86
C THR A 169 0.85 -2.24 -11.48
N CYS A 170 -0.39 -1.95 -11.08
CA CYS A 170 -1.14 -0.78 -11.53
C CYS A 170 -0.60 0.57 -11.02
N VAL A 171 0.45 0.55 -10.19
CA VAL A 171 1.15 1.73 -9.67
C VAL A 171 2.67 1.58 -9.85
N ALA A 172 3.36 2.70 -10.06
CA ALA A 172 4.81 2.73 -10.01
C ALA A 172 5.30 2.69 -8.55
N TRP A 173 6.55 2.26 -8.38
CA TRP A 173 7.20 2.12 -7.08
C TRP A 173 8.59 2.71 -7.12
N GLN A 174 9.05 3.18 -5.96
CA GLN A 174 10.42 3.58 -5.70
C GLN A 174 10.96 2.88 -4.46
N ASP A 175 12.27 2.66 -4.42
CA ASP A 175 12.94 2.11 -3.24
C ASP A 175 12.71 3.03 -2.03
N SER A 176 12.40 2.41 -0.91
CA SER A 176 12.25 3.09 0.38
C SER A 176 13.40 2.65 1.28
N GLU A 177 14.14 3.61 1.83
CA GLU A 177 15.15 3.32 2.86
C GLU A 177 14.51 3.14 4.26
N ILE A 178 13.18 3.24 4.34
CA ILE A 178 12.41 3.18 5.57
C ILE A 178 12.14 1.72 5.91
N ILE A 179 12.72 1.26 7.01
CA ILE A 179 12.46 -0.07 7.58
C ILE A 179 11.40 0.10 8.68
N VAL A 180 10.18 -0.40 8.44
CA VAL A 180 9.00 -0.27 9.32
C VAL A 180 8.31 -1.58 9.64
#